data_AF-A0A6L3X529-F1
#
_entry.id   AF-A0A6L3X529-F1
#
_cell.length_a   1.000
_cell.length_b   1.000
_cell.length_c   1.000
_cell.angle_alpha   90.00
_cell.angle_beta   90.00
_cell.angle_gamma   90.00
#
_symmetry.space_group_name_H-M   'P 1'
#
loop_
_entity.id
_entity.type
_entity.pdbx_description
1 polymer ?
#
loop_
_entity_poly.entity_id
_entity_poly.type
_entity_poly.pdbx_seq_one_letter_code
_entity_poly.pdbx_strand_id
1 'polypeptide(L)'
;PCDGEVIEGGASVDESAITGESAPVIRESGGDFASVTGGTRILSDWLVIQCSVNPGETFLDRMIAMVEGAQRRKTPNEIALTILLVALTIVFLLATATLWPFSAYGGTAVSITVLIALLVCLIPTTI
;
A
#
# COMPACT_ATOMS: atom_id res chain seq x y z
N PRO A 1 18.99 17.46 4.30
CA PRO A 1 19.06 17.72 5.75
C PRO A 1 18.63 16.45 6.51
N CYS A 2 19.64 15.66 6.86
CA CYS A 2 19.61 14.28 7.30
C CYS A 2 19.13 14.12 8.75
N ASP A 3 18.90 12.90 9.19
CA ASP A 3 18.87 12.60 10.62
C ASP A 3 20.27 12.76 11.23
N GLY A 4 20.33 13.15 12.49
CA GLY A 4 21.60 13.45 13.14
C GLY A 4 21.51 13.73 14.62
N GLU A 5 22.64 14.15 15.18
CA GLU A 5 22.75 14.61 16.56
C GLU A 5 23.22 16.07 16.60
N VAL A 6 22.63 16.86 17.49
CA VAL A 6 22.99 18.25 17.72
C VAL A 6 24.34 18.31 18.43
N ILE A 7 25.32 18.94 17.78
CA ILE A 7 26.66 19.14 18.34
C ILE A 7 26.81 20.51 19.01
N GLU A 8 26.12 21.54 18.51
CA GLU A 8 26.12 22.88 19.11
C GLU A 8 24.75 23.56 18.94
N GLY A 9 24.38 24.33 19.96
CA GLY A 9 23.14 25.11 19.98
C GLY A 9 21.98 24.39 20.68
N GLY A 10 20.87 25.10 20.76
CA GLY A 10 19.63 24.62 21.35
C GLY A 10 18.46 25.38 20.75
N ALA A 11 17.44 24.64 20.31
CA ALA A 11 16.31 25.20 19.58
C ALA A 11 15.05 24.39 19.80
N SER A 12 13.90 25.05 19.58
CA SER A 12 12.62 24.39 19.47
C SER A 12 12.41 23.88 18.03
N VAL A 13 12.01 22.62 17.91
CA VAL A 13 11.77 21.91 16.65
C VAL A 13 10.34 21.37 16.63
N ASP A 14 9.69 21.49 15.48
CA ASP A 14 8.39 20.92 15.16
C ASP A 14 8.57 19.54 14.51
N GLU A 15 8.18 18.50 15.25
CA GLU A 15 8.23 17.10 14.82
C GLU A 15 6.88 16.58 14.29
N SER A 16 5.92 17.47 14.01
CA SER A 16 4.58 17.10 13.51
C SER A 16 4.60 16.27 12.24
N ALA A 17 5.63 16.40 11.40
CA ALA A 17 5.84 15.60 10.20
C ALA A 17 5.96 14.09 10.49
N ILE A 18 6.35 13.72 11.71
CA ILE A 18 6.65 12.33 12.10
C ILE A 18 5.68 11.84 13.17
N THR A 19 5.49 12.63 14.23
CA THR A 19 4.66 12.23 15.37
C THR A 19 3.19 12.57 15.18
N GLY A 20 2.88 13.53 14.29
CA GLY A 20 1.54 14.08 14.12
C GLY A 20 1.11 15.03 15.23
N GLU A 21 1.99 15.34 16.18
CA GLU A 21 1.72 16.29 17.27
C GLU A 21 2.26 17.68 16.94
N SER A 22 1.44 18.72 17.13
CA SER A 22 1.84 20.12 16.89
C SER A 22 2.64 20.75 18.04
N ALA A 23 2.89 19.98 19.11
CA ALA A 23 3.62 20.48 20.26
C ALA A 23 5.12 20.60 19.93
N PRO A 24 5.73 21.77 20.09
CA PRO A 24 7.16 21.93 19.85
C PRO A 24 8.00 21.13 20.86
N VAL A 25 9.07 20.52 20.38
CA VAL A 25 10.04 19.74 21.18
C VAL A 25 11.37 20.48 21.21
N ILE A 26 12.05 20.49 22.36
CA ILE A 26 13.36 21.15 22.50
C ILE A 26 14.47 20.15 22.15
N ARG A 27 15.41 20.58 21.30
CA ARG A 27 16.61 19.82 20.94
C ARG A 27 17.84 20.65 21.29
N GLU A 28 18.78 20.08 22.04
CA GLU A 28 19.98 20.76 22.53
C GLU A 28 21.20 19.84 22.53
N SER A 29 22.40 20.43 22.42
CA SER A 29 23.66 19.69 22.46
C SER A 29 23.98 19.13 23.86
N GLY A 30 24.54 17.93 23.93
CA GLY A 30 25.17 17.40 25.16
C GLY A 30 24.24 16.74 26.17
N GLY A 31 23.00 16.39 25.77
CA GLY A 31 22.06 15.64 26.61
C GLY A 31 21.25 14.61 25.82
N ASP A 32 20.29 13.97 26.48
CA ASP A 32 19.42 12.94 25.90
C ASP A 32 18.50 13.49 24.78
N PHE A 33 18.41 14.81 24.64
CA PHE A 33 17.61 15.51 23.63
C PHE A 33 18.41 15.92 22.38
N ALA A 34 19.64 15.42 22.21
CA ALA A 34 20.49 15.77 21.08
C ALA A 34 20.05 15.13 19.74
N SER A 35 19.29 14.03 19.74
CA SER A 35 18.86 13.38 18.50
C SER A 35 17.80 14.20 17.77
N VAL A 36 18.01 14.48 16.48
CA VAL A 36 17.08 15.21 15.63
C VAL A 36 16.81 14.45 14.34
N THR A 37 15.54 14.42 13.94
CA THR A 37 15.12 13.72 12.74
C THR A 37 15.02 14.68 11.56
N GLY A 38 15.56 14.27 10.42
CA GLY A 38 15.49 14.97 9.15
C GLY A 38 14.04 15.09 8.67
N GLY A 39 13.72 16.25 8.10
CA GLY A 39 12.36 16.59 7.65
C GLY A 39 11.50 17.32 8.68
N THR A 40 11.98 17.45 9.92
CA THR A 40 11.37 18.31 10.95
C THR A 40 11.71 19.78 10.72
N ARG A 41 10.93 20.71 11.30
CA ARG A 41 11.10 22.16 11.09
C ARG A 41 11.64 22.83 12.35
N ILE A 42 12.74 23.55 12.23
CA ILE A 42 13.22 24.42 13.31
C ILE A 42 12.30 25.64 13.47
N LEU A 43 11.93 25.98 14.70
CA LEU A 43 11.04 27.09 15.04
C LEU A 43 11.77 28.26 15.70
N SER A 44 12.83 27.99 16.47
CA SER A 44 13.62 29.01 17.17
C SER A 44 15.13 28.80 16.98
N ASP A 45 15.91 29.86 17.17
CA ASP A 45 17.38 29.82 17.24
C ASP A 45 18.06 29.10 16.06
N TRP A 46 19.18 28.42 16.31
CA TRP A 46 19.96 27.67 15.34
C TRP A 46 20.48 26.37 15.96
N LEU A 47 20.69 25.37 15.12
CA LEU A 47 21.26 24.08 15.49
C LEU A 47 22.37 23.72 14.52
N VAL A 48 23.52 23.30 15.04
CA VAL A 48 24.56 22.62 14.25
C VAL A 48 24.44 21.13 14.53
N ILE A 49 24.19 20.37 13.46
CA ILE A 49 23.83 18.96 13.53
C ILE A 49 24.88 18.15 12.76
N GLN A 50 25.37 17.07 13.38
CA GLN A 50 26.17 16.05 12.72
C GLN A 50 25.25 14.98 12.15
N CYS A 51 25.28 14.79 10.83
CA CYS A 51 24.52 13.73 10.17
C CYS A 51 25.02 12.35 10.61
N SER A 52 24.11 11.51 11.12
CA SER A 52 24.46 10.17 11.65
C SER A 52 24.06 9.03 10.71
N VAL A 53 23.21 9.29 9.71
CA VAL A 53 22.71 8.28 8.78
C VAL A 53 23.18 8.52 7.34
N ASN A 54 23.35 7.43 6.60
CA ASN A 54 23.74 7.46 5.19
C ASN A 54 22.53 7.81 4.29
N PRO A 55 22.78 8.25 3.04
CA PRO A 55 21.72 8.43 2.05
C PRO A 55 20.91 7.14 1.86
N GLY A 56 19.58 7.21 1.95
CA GLY A 56 18.68 6.06 1.83
C GLY A 56 18.37 5.35 3.16
N GLU A 57 19.03 5.72 4.25
CA GLU A 57 18.78 5.14 5.59
C GLU A 57 18.04 6.10 6.54
N THR A 58 17.63 7.27 6.03
CA THR A 58 16.90 8.27 6.81
C THR A 58 15.56 7.73 7.30
N PHE A 59 15.04 8.29 8.38
CA PHE A 59 13.76 7.89 8.95
C PHE A 59 12.64 8.02 7.91
N LEU A 60 12.65 9.10 7.11
CA LEU A 60 11.72 9.28 6.01
C LEU A 60 11.90 8.21 4.92
N ASP A 61 13.14 7.89 4.53
CA ASP A 61 13.39 6.81 3.55
C ASP A 61 12.90 5.45 4.07
N ARG A 62 13.02 5.18 5.37
CA ARG A 62 12.47 3.96 5.99
C ARG A 62 10.95 3.94 5.96
N MET A 63 10.28 5.08 6.17
CA MET A 63 8.83 5.17 6.03
C MET A 63 8.41 4.96 4.58
N ILE A 64 9.12 5.58 3.62
CA ILE A 64 8.89 5.38 2.19
C ILE A 64 9.07 3.91 1.83
N ALA A 65 10.18 3.29 2.23
CA ALA A 65 10.46 1.87 1.98
C ALA A 65 9.42 0.94 2.63
N MET A 66 8.86 1.31 3.79
CA MET A 66 7.76 0.56 4.40
C MET A 66 6.47 0.68 3.58
N VAL A 67 6.17 1.87 3.04
CA VAL A 67 4.97 2.10 2.21
C VAL A 67 5.12 1.48 0.82
N GLU A 68 6.27 1.64 0.19
CA GLU A 68 6.61 1.03 -1.11
C GLU A 68 6.76 -0.48 -0.99
N GLY A 69 7.37 -0.96 0.10
CA GLY A 69 7.52 -2.38 0.43
C GLY A 69 6.21 -3.03 0.88
N ALA A 70 5.21 -2.24 1.29
CA ALA A 70 3.83 -2.68 1.49
C ALA A 70 3.09 -2.93 0.15
N GLN A 71 3.81 -3.35 -0.89
CA GLN A 71 3.24 -4.13 -1.98
C GLN A 71 2.51 -5.32 -1.37
N ARG A 72 1.19 -5.18 -1.23
CA ARG A 72 0.29 -6.23 -0.74
C ARG A 72 0.47 -7.44 -1.64
N ARG A 73 1.28 -8.40 -1.19
CA ARG A 73 1.17 -9.76 -1.71
C ARG A 73 -0.23 -10.23 -1.36
N LYS A 74 -0.91 -10.83 -2.33
CA LYS A 74 -2.20 -11.47 -2.07
C LYS A 74 -2.03 -12.38 -0.87
N THR A 75 -2.91 -12.22 0.11
CA THR A 75 -2.85 -13.07 1.31
C THR A 75 -3.12 -14.53 0.91
N PRO A 76 -2.64 -15.54 1.67
CA PRO A 76 -2.92 -16.94 1.35
C PRO A 76 -4.42 -17.23 1.18
N ASN A 77 -5.25 -16.56 1.97
CA ASN A 77 -6.71 -16.66 1.85
C ASN A 77 -7.24 -16.04 0.55
N GLU A 78 -6.71 -14.89 0.15
CA GLU A 78 -7.06 -14.24 -1.12
C GLU A 78 -6.66 -15.09 -2.33
N ILE A 79 -5.52 -15.79 -2.27
CA ILE A 79 -5.09 -16.73 -3.31
C ILE A 79 -6.07 -17.91 -3.38
N ALA A 80 -6.42 -18.51 -2.24
CA ALA A 80 -7.36 -19.64 -2.19
C ALA A 80 -8.73 -19.27 -2.78
N LEU A 81 -9.26 -18.11 -2.40
CA LEU A 81 -10.51 -17.58 -2.94
C LEU A 81 -10.38 -17.32 -4.45
N THR A 82 -9.29 -16.69 -4.90
CA THR A 82 -9.05 -16.43 -6.34
C THR A 82 -9.06 -17.73 -7.14
N ILE A 83 -8.42 -18.80 -6.64
CA ILE A 83 -8.41 -20.11 -7.30
C ILE A 83 -9.83 -20.68 -7.43
N LEU A 84 -10.64 -20.59 -6.38
CA LEU A 84 -12.04 -21.03 -6.41
C LEU A 84 -12.85 -20.25 -7.46
N LEU A 85 -12.73 -18.93 -7.48
CA LEU A 85 -13.45 -18.06 -8.42
C LEU A 85 -13.04 -18.35 -9.87
N VAL A 86 -11.75 -18.56 -10.12
CA VAL A 86 -11.24 -18.96 -11.45
C VAL A 86 -11.78 -20.31 -11.85
N ALA A 87 -11.78 -21.30 -10.95
CA ALA A 87 -12.31 -22.63 -11.24
C ALA A 87 -13.81 -22.58 -11.59
N LEU A 88 -14.62 -21.86 -10.81
CA LEU A 88 -16.05 -21.66 -11.10
C LEU A 88 -16.28 -20.94 -12.43
N THR A 89 -15.48 -19.91 -12.72
CA THR A 89 -15.57 -19.17 -13.99
C THR A 89 -15.30 -20.08 -15.19
N ILE A 90 -14.30 -20.96 -15.11
CA ILE A 90 -13.99 -21.94 -16.16
C ILE A 90 -15.15 -22.92 -16.34
N VAL A 91 -15.72 -23.43 -15.25
CA VAL A 91 -16.88 -24.35 -15.30
C VAL A 91 -18.07 -23.69 -15.99
N PHE A 92 -18.44 -22.46 -15.59
CA PHE A 92 -19.58 -21.76 -16.20
C PHE A 92 -19.32 -21.31 -17.64
N LEU A 93 -18.08 -20.97 -17.98
CA LEU A 93 -17.70 -20.69 -19.37
C LEU A 93 -17.91 -21.93 -20.25
N LEU A 94 -17.43 -23.10 -19.82
CA LEU A 94 -17.60 -24.34 -20.57
C LEU A 94 -19.09 -24.75 -20.63
N ALA A 95 -19.82 -24.61 -19.54
CA ALA A 95 -21.25 -24.91 -19.50
C ALA A 95 -22.03 -24.04 -20.49
N THR A 96 -21.81 -22.72 -20.49
CA THR A 96 -22.54 -21.80 -21.38
C THR A 96 -22.08 -21.90 -22.84
N ALA A 97 -20.79 -22.12 -23.09
CA ALA A 97 -20.28 -22.30 -24.45
C ALA A 97 -20.80 -23.59 -25.10
N THR A 98 -20.93 -24.68 -24.34
CA THR A 98 -21.45 -25.97 -24.84
C THR A 98 -22.96 -25.97 -25.03
N LEU A 99 -23.71 -25.07 -24.39
CA LEU A 99 -25.15 -24.92 -24.65
C LEU A 99 -25.46 -24.46 -26.08
N TRP A 100 -24.56 -23.75 -26.75
CA TRP A 100 -24.78 -23.31 -28.13
C TRP A 100 -24.90 -24.49 -29.12
N PRO A 101 -23.90 -25.40 -29.24
CA PRO A 101 -24.03 -26.55 -30.16
C PRO A 101 -25.15 -27.51 -29.77
N PHE A 102 -25.42 -27.70 -28.47
CA PHE A 102 -26.54 -28.56 -28.02
C PHE A 102 -27.91 -27.98 -28.40
N SER A 103 -28.12 -26.68 -28.21
CA SER A 103 -29.37 -26.02 -28.59
C SER A 103 -29.55 -25.93 -30.11
N ALA A 104 -28.45 -25.70 -30.85
CA ALA A 104 -28.46 -25.73 -32.31
C ALA A 104 -28.84 -27.12 -32.86
N TYR A 105 -28.35 -28.20 -32.25
CA TYR A 105 -28.74 -29.56 -32.61
C TYR A 105 -30.20 -29.87 -32.28
N GLY A 106 -30.72 -29.34 -31.16
CA GLY A 106 -32.12 -29.51 -30.72
C GLY A 106 -33.16 -28.70 -31.50
N GLY A 107 -32.74 -27.91 -32.50
CA GLY A 107 -33.62 -27.24 -33.46
C GLY A 107 -33.80 -25.73 -33.26
N THR A 108 -33.54 -25.19 -32.07
CA THR A 108 -33.53 -23.73 -31.83
C THR A 108 -32.29 -23.31 -31.06
N ALA A 109 -31.34 -22.69 -31.76
CA ALA A 109 -30.13 -22.19 -31.14
C ALA A 109 -30.46 -21.05 -30.18
N VAL A 110 -29.91 -21.10 -28.96
CA VAL A 110 -30.01 -20.00 -28.00
C VAL A 110 -29.23 -18.80 -28.56
N SER A 111 -29.86 -17.61 -28.52
CA SER A 111 -29.19 -16.38 -28.95
C SER A 111 -27.93 -16.09 -28.13
N ILE A 112 -26.92 -15.54 -28.80
CA ILE A 112 -25.64 -15.19 -28.16
C ILE A 112 -25.85 -14.21 -27.01
N THR A 113 -26.80 -13.28 -27.14
CA THR A 113 -27.15 -12.31 -26.08
C THR A 113 -27.65 -12.99 -24.80
N VAL A 114 -28.45 -14.05 -24.92
CA VAL A 114 -28.94 -14.81 -23.76
C VAL A 114 -27.81 -15.63 -23.12
N LEU A 115 -26.92 -16.22 -23.92
CA LEU A 115 -25.76 -16.96 -23.39
C LEU A 115 -24.80 -16.05 -22.63
N ILE A 116 -24.54 -14.84 -23.13
CA ILE A 116 -23.71 -13.85 -22.42
C ILE A 116 -24.40 -13.40 -21.12
N ALA A 117 -25.70 -13.10 -21.16
CA ALA A 117 -26.45 -12.72 -19.97
C ALA A 117 -26.43 -13.83 -18.91
N LEU A 118 -26.60 -15.08 -19.33
CA LEU A 118 -26.53 -16.26 -18.46
C LEU A 118 -25.12 -16.42 -17.85
N LEU A 119 -24.07 -16.29 -18.65
CA LEU A 119 -22.68 -16.37 -18.17
C LEU A 119 -22.39 -15.30 -17.11
N VAL A 120 -22.79 -14.05 -17.36
CA VAL A 120 -22.59 -12.94 -16.41
C VAL A 120 -23.35 -13.18 -15.11
N CYS A 121 -24.57 -13.71 -15.16
CA CYS A 121 -25.34 -14.05 -13.96
C CYS A 121 -24.74 -15.21 -13.14
N LEU A 122 -23.98 -16.11 -13.78
CA LEU A 122 -23.40 -17.29 -13.12
C LEU A 122 -21.99 -17.07 -12.59
N ILE A 123 -21.18 -16.24 -13.27
CA ILE A 123 -19.85 -15.88 -12.78
C ILE A 123 -20.00 -15.12 -11.45
N PRO A 124 -19.24 -15.46 -10.40
CA PRO A 124 -19.28 -14.75 -9.13
C PRO A 124 -18.63 -13.37 -9.23
N THR A 125 -19.33 -12.39 -9.82
CA THR A 125 -18.84 -11.00 -10.02
C THR A 125 -18.98 -10.12 -8.78
N THR A 126 -19.62 -10.62 -7.71
CA THR A 126 -19.96 -9.87 -6.49
C THR A 126 -18.93 -10.01 -5.36
N ILE A 127 -17.74 -10.56 -5.62
CA ILE A 127 -16.72 -10.86 -4.61
C ILE A 127 -15.41 -10.13 -4.94
#